data_AF-A0A1A8AZ45-F1
#
_entry.id   AF-A0A1A8AZ45-F1
#
_cell.length_a   1.000
_cell.length_b   1.000
_cell.length_c   1.000
_cell.angle_alpha   90.00
_cell.angle_beta   90.00
_cell.angle_gamma   90.00
#
_symmetry.space_group_name_H-M   'P 1'
#
loop_
_entity.id
_entity.type
_entity.pdbx_description
1 polymer ?
#
loop_
_entity_poly.entity_id
_entity_poly.type
_entity_poly.pdbx_seq_one_letter_code
_entity_poly.pdbx_strand_id
1 'polypeptide(L)'
;MHTFMGTCTYTLVEVCNTSQVTYFKVVAKNEERGQPEASYVRSVKVYLPHDTELNEKFVSEDCSQTCECTSTGSVCHPKTCQDGYICTIYDFKRDCYKASACLDYPCLNGGTCVDSRDHNYTCICKEGFEGVNCEVEATPKKGLDTKWIILIAVLVPVAVIALVMTIVCVCRHKNKKYKHKEGNLTLQQTNVPYESIRDKQQRQRQTRM
;
A
#
# COMPACT_ATOMS: atom_id res chain seq x y z
N MET A 1 -15.88 -13.04 -29.85
CA MET A 1 -17.32 -12.76 -29.71
C MET A 1 -18.07 -13.89 -30.40
N HIS A 2 -18.97 -14.57 -29.71
CA HIS A 2 -19.76 -15.66 -30.27
C HIS A 2 -21.23 -15.26 -30.30
N THR A 3 -21.92 -15.65 -31.36
CA THR A 3 -23.36 -15.40 -31.54
C THR A 3 -24.10 -16.70 -31.28
N PHE A 4 -25.14 -16.65 -30.45
CA PHE A 4 -25.92 -17.81 -30.10
C PHE A 4 -27.40 -17.43 -29.95
N MET A 5 -28.25 -17.99 -30.81
CA MET A 5 -29.65 -17.59 -31.01
C MET A 5 -30.64 -18.67 -30.57
N GLY A 6 -30.26 -19.46 -29.57
CA GLY A 6 -31.14 -20.48 -29.01
C GLY A 6 -32.29 -19.87 -28.21
N THR A 7 -33.43 -20.57 -28.17
CA THR A 7 -34.67 -20.20 -27.46
C THR A 7 -34.85 -20.97 -26.14
N CYS A 8 -33.82 -21.69 -25.69
CA CYS A 8 -33.86 -22.39 -24.41
C CYS A 8 -33.55 -21.46 -23.23
N THR A 9 -33.46 -22.06 -22.05
CA THR A 9 -32.99 -21.41 -20.84
C THR A 9 -31.51 -21.73 -20.64
N TYR A 10 -30.68 -20.71 -20.44
CA TYR A 10 -29.23 -20.80 -20.37
C TYR A 10 -28.69 -20.19 -19.08
N THR A 11 -27.71 -20.84 -18.48
CA THR A 11 -26.92 -20.24 -17.41
C THR A 11 -25.96 -19.23 -18.03
N LEU A 12 -26.12 -17.95 -17.67
CA LEU A 12 -25.22 -16.89 -18.11
C LEU A 12 -23.95 -16.85 -17.25
N VAL A 13 -24.12 -16.98 -15.94
CA VAL A 13 -23.04 -16.94 -14.95
C VAL A 13 -23.36 -17.88 -13.81
N GLU A 14 -22.38 -18.62 -13.32
CA GLU A 14 -22.49 -19.46 -12.13
C GLU A 14 -21.16 -19.44 -11.38
N VAL A 15 -21.22 -19.28 -10.05
CA VAL A 15 -20.03 -19.36 -9.21
C VAL A 15 -19.55 -20.81 -9.12
N CYS A 16 -18.41 -21.10 -9.72
CA CYS A 16 -17.80 -22.43 -9.69
C CYS A 16 -16.99 -22.70 -8.41
N ASN A 17 -16.48 -21.66 -7.74
CA ASN A 17 -15.71 -21.79 -6.50
C ASN A 17 -16.26 -20.84 -5.42
N THR A 18 -16.90 -21.42 -4.41
CA THR A 18 -17.56 -20.70 -3.33
C THR A 18 -16.62 -20.30 -2.18
N SER A 19 -15.33 -20.65 -2.26
CA SER A 19 -14.35 -20.32 -1.22
C SER A 19 -13.97 -18.84 -1.16
N GLN A 20 -14.21 -18.08 -2.25
CA GLN A 20 -13.75 -16.69 -2.39
C GLN A 20 -14.89 -15.69 -2.55
N VAL A 21 -16.05 -16.16 -2.97
CA VAL A 21 -17.22 -15.34 -3.28
C VAL A 21 -18.48 -16.09 -2.87
N THR A 22 -19.48 -15.34 -2.40
CA THR A 22 -20.81 -15.86 -2.16
C THR A 22 -21.34 -16.48 -3.46
N TYR A 23 -21.90 -17.70 -3.36
CA TYR A 23 -22.47 -18.36 -4.53
C TYR A 23 -23.54 -17.47 -5.18
N PHE A 24 -23.71 -17.56 -6.49
CA PHE A 24 -24.91 -17.12 -7.18
C PHE A 24 -24.95 -17.75 -8.56
N LYS A 25 -26.13 -17.79 -9.16
CA LYS A 25 -26.34 -18.29 -10.51
C LYS A 25 -27.33 -17.40 -11.26
N VAL A 26 -26.95 -16.92 -12.44
CA VAL A 26 -27.80 -16.11 -13.31
C VAL A 26 -28.21 -16.96 -14.51
N VAL A 27 -29.52 -17.04 -14.75
CA VAL A 27 -30.11 -17.82 -15.81
C VAL A 27 -31.01 -16.93 -16.67
N ALA A 28 -30.83 -16.95 -17.98
CA ALA A 28 -31.69 -16.25 -18.92
C ALA A 28 -32.52 -17.25 -19.74
N LYS A 29 -33.81 -16.99 -19.85
CA LYS A 29 -34.70 -17.70 -20.78
C LYS A 29 -34.88 -16.85 -22.02
N ASN A 30 -34.59 -17.43 -23.18
CA ASN A 30 -34.81 -16.78 -24.46
C ASN A 30 -36.13 -17.23 -25.08
N GLU A 31 -36.64 -16.47 -26.04
CA GLU A 31 -37.84 -16.78 -26.83
C GLU A 31 -37.71 -16.21 -28.24
N GLU A 32 -38.54 -16.69 -29.16
CA GLU A 32 -38.64 -16.15 -30.52
C GLU A 32 -39.75 -15.10 -30.58
N ARG A 33 -39.49 -13.97 -31.27
CA ARG A 33 -40.47 -12.88 -31.47
C ARG A 33 -40.71 -12.59 -32.96
N GLY A 34 -40.91 -13.65 -33.75
CA GLY A 34 -41.24 -13.54 -35.17
C GLY A 34 -40.05 -13.20 -36.08
N GLN A 35 -38.82 -13.25 -35.56
CA GLN A 35 -37.60 -13.21 -36.36
C GLN A 35 -36.82 -14.52 -36.11
N PRO A 36 -36.78 -15.45 -37.09
CA PRO A 36 -36.23 -16.79 -36.87
C PRO A 36 -34.70 -16.81 -36.67
N GLU A 37 -34.00 -15.74 -37.05
CA GLU A 37 -32.54 -15.63 -36.88
C GLU A 37 -32.13 -14.99 -35.55
N ALA A 38 -33.09 -14.55 -34.72
CA ALA A 38 -32.82 -13.85 -33.48
C ALA A 38 -33.66 -14.41 -32.33
N SER A 39 -33.01 -14.67 -31.19
CA SER A 39 -33.72 -14.93 -29.95
C SER A 39 -33.65 -13.71 -29.02
N TYR A 40 -34.73 -13.52 -28.26
CA TYR A 40 -34.93 -12.38 -27.37
C TYR A 40 -34.97 -12.87 -25.93
N VAL A 41 -34.39 -12.11 -25.00
CA VAL A 41 -34.47 -12.44 -23.58
C VAL A 41 -35.90 -12.24 -23.10
N ARG A 42 -36.53 -13.32 -22.63
CA ARG A 42 -37.87 -13.31 -22.02
C ARG A 42 -37.81 -12.95 -20.54
N SER A 43 -36.88 -13.56 -19.81
CA SER A 43 -36.74 -13.37 -18.36
C SER A 43 -35.34 -13.72 -17.90
N VAL A 44 -34.83 -12.99 -16.90
CA VAL A 44 -33.58 -13.30 -16.19
C VAL A 44 -33.93 -13.69 -14.76
N LYS A 45 -33.34 -14.79 -14.27
CA LYS A 45 -33.49 -15.28 -12.89
C LYS A 45 -32.13 -15.32 -12.24
N VAL A 46 -32.04 -14.82 -11.01
CA VAL A 46 -30.83 -14.88 -10.18
C VAL A 46 -31.13 -15.79 -8.98
N TYR A 47 -30.28 -16.77 -8.75
CA TYR A 47 -30.33 -17.68 -7.62
C TYR A 47 -29.22 -17.32 -6.64
N LEU A 48 -29.54 -17.12 -5.37
CA LEU A 48 -28.61 -16.82 -4.28
C LEU A 48 -28.54 -17.99 -3.28
N PRO A 49 -27.45 -18.17 -2.53
CA PRO A 49 -27.30 -19.21 -1.52
C PRO A 49 -28.18 -18.86 -0.33
N HIS A 50 -29.13 -19.75 -0.07
CA HIS A 50 -30.31 -19.55 0.74
C HIS A 50 -31.39 -18.73 0.00
N ASP A 51 -32.62 -19.25 -0.02
CA ASP A 51 -33.83 -18.55 -0.43
C ASP A 51 -34.12 -17.39 0.55
N THR A 52 -33.17 -16.46 0.70
CA THR A 52 -33.34 -15.22 1.43
C THR A 52 -34.27 -14.34 0.62
N GLU A 53 -35.54 -14.43 0.99
CA GLU A 53 -36.64 -13.49 0.80
C GLU A 53 -36.57 -12.67 -0.49
N LEU A 54 -37.41 -13.04 -1.47
CA LEU A 54 -37.95 -12.09 -2.45
C LEU A 54 -38.80 -11.04 -1.70
N ASN A 55 -38.13 -10.17 -0.94
CA ASN A 55 -38.65 -8.95 -0.33
C ASN A 55 -37.71 -7.79 -0.67
N GLU A 56 -36.84 -7.95 -1.69
CA GLU A 56 -35.99 -6.87 -2.15
C GLU A 56 -36.86 -5.69 -2.61
N LYS A 57 -36.63 -4.55 -1.97
CA LYS A 57 -37.28 -3.29 -2.30
C LYS A 57 -36.39 -2.48 -3.20
N PHE A 58 -36.93 -2.07 -4.34
CA PHE A 58 -36.27 -1.20 -5.29
C PHE A 58 -37.16 -0.01 -5.65
N VAL A 59 -36.55 1.02 -6.22
CA VAL A 59 -37.23 2.23 -6.66
C VAL A 59 -37.16 2.30 -8.19
N SER A 60 -38.24 2.71 -8.84
CA SER A 60 -38.28 2.87 -10.30
C SER A 60 -37.26 3.91 -10.78
N GLU A 61 -36.93 3.88 -12.07
CA GLU A 61 -35.89 4.76 -12.64
C GLU A 61 -36.18 6.25 -12.41
N ASP A 62 -37.45 6.63 -12.51
CA ASP A 62 -37.99 7.98 -12.29
C ASP A 62 -38.36 8.26 -10.82
N CYS A 63 -38.10 7.33 -9.91
CA CYS A 63 -38.52 7.35 -8.50
C CYS A 63 -40.01 7.59 -8.25
N SER A 64 -40.88 7.36 -9.24
CA SER A 64 -42.33 7.48 -9.10
C SER A 64 -42.97 6.31 -8.35
N GLN A 65 -42.23 5.21 -8.21
CA GLN A 65 -42.69 3.98 -7.55
C GLN A 65 -41.63 3.37 -6.65
N THR A 66 -42.07 2.80 -5.52
CA THR A 66 -41.30 1.82 -4.74
C THR A 66 -41.91 0.45 -4.99
N CYS A 67 -41.08 -0.53 -5.32
CA CYS A 67 -41.50 -1.88 -5.67
C CYS A 67 -40.86 -2.89 -4.75
N GLU A 68 -41.57 -3.99 -4.49
CA GLU A 68 -41.09 -5.14 -3.76
C GLU A 68 -41.19 -6.36 -4.67
N CYS A 69 -40.08 -7.08 -4.83
CA CYS A 69 -40.07 -8.34 -5.57
C CYS A 69 -40.97 -9.37 -4.85
N THR A 70 -41.68 -10.20 -5.60
CA THR A 70 -42.48 -11.31 -5.08
C THR A 70 -42.27 -12.53 -5.99
N SER A 71 -42.72 -13.71 -5.58
CA SER A 71 -42.56 -14.95 -6.37
C SER A 71 -43.20 -14.90 -7.77
N THR A 72 -44.13 -13.97 -8.00
CA THR A 72 -44.85 -13.80 -9.27
C THR A 72 -44.44 -12.57 -10.07
N GLY A 73 -43.60 -11.69 -9.53
CA GLY A 73 -43.19 -10.46 -10.21
C GLY A 73 -42.74 -9.38 -9.23
N SER A 74 -43.19 -8.15 -9.45
CA SER A 74 -42.98 -7.05 -8.51
C SER A 74 -44.30 -6.35 -8.21
N VAL A 75 -44.49 -5.95 -6.95
CA VAL A 75 -45.66 -5.19 -6.50
C VAL A 75 -45.18 -3.78 -6.17
N CYS A 76 -45.74 -2.78 -6.86
CA CYS A 76 -45.28 -1.40 -6.79
C CYS A 76 -46.32 -0.46 -6.17
N HIS A 77 -45.84 0.53 -5.42
CA HIS A 77 -46.63 1.57 -4.79
C HIS A 77 -46.12 2.95 -5.22
N PRO A 78 -47.00 3.95 -5.42
CA PRO A 78 -46.59 5.31 -5.73
C PRO A 78 -45.64 5.89 -4.67
N LYS A 79 -44.62 6.61 -5.14
CA LYS A 79 -43.59 7.25 -4.33
C LYS A 79 -43.30 8.65 -4.88
N THR A 80 -42.92 9.57 -4.01
CA THR A 80 -42.36 10.87 -4.39
C THR A 80 -41.14 11.18 -3.51
N CYS A 81 -40.21 12.00 -4.02
CA CYS A 81 -39.12 12.55 -3.23
C CYS A 81 -39.60 13.81 -2.49
N GLN A 82 -39.03 14.07 -1.32
CA GLN A 82 -39.27 15.29 -0.56
C GLN A 82 -38.56 16.49 -1.21
N ASP A 83 -38.96 17.71 -0.83
CA ASP A 83 -38.29 18.93 -1.30
C ASP A 83 -36.81 18.93 -0.91
N GLY A 84 -35.94 19.25 -1.86
CA GLY A 84 -34.48 19.19 -1.68
C GLY A 84 -33.88 17.78 -1.76
N TYR A 85 -34.67 16.76 -2.08
CA TYR A 85 -34.18 15.42 -2.39
C TYR A 85 -34.21 15.19 -3.90
N ILE A 86 -33.20 14.48 -4.40
CA ILE A 86 -33.10 14.11 -5.81
C ILE A 86 -33.14 12.59 -5.96
N CYS A 87 -33.75 12.13 -7.06
CA CYS A 87 -33.73 10.74 -7.46
C CYS A 87 -32.37 10.44 -8.09
N THR A 88 -31.55 9.64 -7.42
CA THR A 88 -30.24 9.24 -7.95
C THR A 88 -29.84 7.87 -7.40
N ILE A 89 -28.71 7.35 -7.87
CA ILE A 89 -28.09 6.14 -7.36
C ILE A 89 -27.00 6.57 -6.38
N TYR A 90 -27.18 6.23 -5.10
CA TYR A 90 -26.17 6.43 -4.07
C TYR A 90 -25.97 5.13 -3.28
N ASP A 91 -24.73 4.77 -2.99
CA ASP A 91 -24.30 3.50 -2.41
C ASP A 91 -24.92 2.27 -3.12
N PHE A 92 -24.81 2.24 -4.45
CA PHE A 92 -25.40 1.21 -5.33
C PHE A 92 -26.92 1.04 -5.25
N LYS A 93 -27.63 1.93 -4.54
CA LYS A 93 -29.08 1.90 -4.38
C LYS A 93 -29.72 3.13 -4.99
N ARG A 94 -30.71 2.92 -5.87
CA ARG A 94 -31.59 4.01 -6.35
C ARG A 94 -32.60 4.34 -5.26
N ASP A 95 -32.63 5.61 -4.85
CA ASP A 95 -33.62 6.14 -3.92
C ASP A 95 -33.64 7.67 -4.01
N CYS A 96 -34.47 8.31 -3.18
CA CYS A 96 -34.42 9.74 -2.96
C CYS A 96 -33.35 10.06 -1.92
N TYR A 97 -32.32 10.80 -2.34
CA TYR A 97 -31.26 11.27 -1.45
C TYR A 97 -31.28 12.79 -1.34
N LYS A 98 -30.93 13.31 -0.17
CA LYS A 98 -30.83 14.75 0.04
C LYS A 98 -29.75 15.32 -0.89
N ALA A 99 -30.10 16.35 -1.67
CA ALA A 99 -29.18 17.01 -2.57
C ALA A 99 -27.96 17.52 -1.80
N SER A 100 -26.78 17.01 -2.15
CA SER A 100 -25.51 17.36 -1.53
C SER A 100 -24.37 17.10 -2.52
N ALA A 101 -23.22 17.74 -2.31
CA ALA A 101 -22.04 17.52 -3.14
C ALA A 101 -21.42 16.12 -2.97
N CYS A 102 -21.82 15.38 -1.93
CA CYS A 102 -21.38 14.01 -1.71
C CYS A 102 -22.00 12.99 -2.68
N LEU A 103 -23.10 13.33 -3.35
CA LEU A 103 -23.78 12.39 -4.26
C LEU A 103 -22.95 12.03 -5.50
N ASP A 104 -21.95 12.85 -5.84
CA ASP A 104 -21.04 12.60 -6.97
C ASP A 104 -19.79 11.79 -6.57
N TYR A 105 -19.75 11.24 -5.35
CA TYR A 105 -18.62 10.48 -4.81
C TYR A 105 -17.26 11.18 -4.96
N PRO A 106 -17.11 12.42 -4.45
CA PRO A 106 -15.89 13.19 -4.67
C PRO A 106 -14.68 12.61 -3.92
N CYS A 107 -14.86 11.85 -2.84
CA CYS A 107 -13.77 11.33 -2.03
C CYS A 107 -13.23 10.00 -2.59
N LEU A 108 -11.99 10.01 -3.05
CA LEU A 108 -11.29 8.86 -3.63
C LEU A 108 -10.67 7.97 -2.55
N ASN A 109 -10.13 6.82 -2.99
CA ASN A 109 -9.36 5.88 -2.17
C ASN A 109 -10.08 5.43 -0.88
N GLY A 110 -11.41 5.36 -0.95
CA GLY A 110 -12.27 4.95 0.16
C GLY A 110 -12.36 5.99 1.28
N GLY A 111 -12.11 7.28 1.00
CA GLY A 111 -12.38 8.38 1.92
C GLY A 111 -13.88 8.56 2.18
N THR A 112 -14.22 9.11 3.34
CA THR A 112 -15.61 9.37 3.73
C THR A 112 -16.00 10.80 3.37
N CYS A 113 -17.07 10.98 2.59
CA CYS A 113 -17.60 12.30 2.25
C CYS A 113 -18.52 12.82 3.37
N VAL A 114 -18.32 14.08 3.75
CA VAL A 114 -19.14 14.79 4.72
C VAL A 114 -19.70 16.05 4.07
N ASP A 115 -21.03 16.10 3.96
CA ASP A 115 -21.75 17.28 3.47
C ASP A 115 -21.48 18.49 4.37
N SER A 116 -21.16 19.63 3.77
CA SER A 116 -20.80 20.88 4.44
C SER A 116 -21.78 21.99 4.06
N ARG A 117 -21.72 23.14 4.74
CA ARG A 117 -22.61 24.28 4.42
C ARG A 117 -22.37 24.77 2.98
N ASP A 118 -23.40 25.39 2.39
CA ASP A 118 -23.36 26.03 1.07
C ASP A 118 -23.10 25.06 -0.10
N HIS A 119 -23.68 23.85 -0.06
CA HIS A 119 -23.49 22.81 -1.08
C HIS A 119 -22.02 22.40 -1.28
N ASN A 120 -21.21 22.50 -0.23
CA ASN A 120 -19.82 22.08 -0.24
C ASN A 120 -19.66 20.69 0.42
N TYR A 121 -18.47 20.10 0.32
CA TYR A 121 -18.13 18.83 0.97
C TYR A 121 -16.75 18.88 1.60
N THR A 122 -16.51 17.96 2.54
CA THR A 122 -15.18 17.67 3.09
C THR A 122 -14.93 16.17 3.02
N CYS A 123 -13.74 15.77 2.58
CA CYS A 123 -13.33 14.37 2.60
C CYS A 123 -12.51 14.03 3.84
N ILE A 124 -12.89 12.97 4.55
CA ILE A 124 -12.09 12.35 5.60
C ILE A 124 -11.30 11.22 4.95
N CYS A 125 -9.99 11.43 4.77
CA CYS A 125 -9.13 10.46 4.11
C CYS A 125 -8.76 9.29 5.02
N LYS A 126 -8.67 8.10 4.42
CA LYS A 126 -8.11 6.92 5.08
C LYS A 126 -6.60 7.08 5.28
N GLU A 127 -6.06 6.31 6.21
CA GLU A 127 -4.62 6.27 6.47
C GLU A 127 -3.84 5.98 5.17
N GLY A 128 -2.78 6.77 4.92
CA GLY A 128 -2.00 6.68 3.69
C GLY A 128 -2.53 7.51 2.53
N PHE A 129 -3.60 8.30 2.70
CA PHE A 129 -4.09 9.23 1.69
C PHE A 129 -4.30 10.65 2.24
N GLU A 130 -4.10 11.65 1.40
CA GLU A 130 -4.28 13.07 1.66
C GLU A 130 -4.79 13.80 0.40
N GLY A 131 -5.00 15.12 0.49
CA GLY A 131 -5.60 15.93 -0.57
C GLY A 131 -7.06 16.31 -0.29
N VAL A 132 -7.62 17.19 -1.13
CA VAL A 132 -9.00 17.67 -0.96
C VAL A 132 -10.01 16.53 -1.18
N ASN A 133 -9.66 15.60 -2.06
CA ASN A 133 -10.45 14.47 -2.49
C ASN A 133 -9.82 13.14 -2.10
N CYS A 134 -8.82 13.12 -1.21
CA CYS A 134 -8.03 11.94 -0.86
C CYS A 134 -7.34 11.29 -2.07
N GLU A 135 -6.99 12.10 -3.06
CA GLU A 135 -6.40 11.71 -4.33
C GLU A 135 -4.88 11.45 -4.26
N VAL A 136 -4.23 11.94 -3.20
CA VAL A 136 -2.79 11.85 -3.03
C VAL A 136 -2.46 10.72 -2.05
N GLU A 137 -1.52 9.85 -2.40
CA GLU A 137 -0.94 8.91 -1.44
C GLU A 137 -0.06 9.68 -0.44
N ALA A 138 -0.48 9.71 0.82
CA ALA A 138 0.32 10.29 1.89
C ALA A 138 1.54 9.40 2.11
N THR A 139 2.69 9.84 1.60
CA THR A 139 3.94 9.19 1.95
C THR A 139 4.07 9.26 3.47
N PRO A 140 4.32 8.15 4.18
CA PRO A 140 4.62 8.24 5.58
C PRO A 140 5.86 9.11 5.65
N LYS A 141 5.73 10.30 6.24
CA LYS A 141 6.87 10.97 6.84
C LYS A 141 7.32 9.97 7.89
N LYS A 142 8.22 9.06 7.49
CA LYS A 142 9.11 8.36 8.39
C LYS A 142 9.88 9.49 9.04
N GLY A 143 9.28 10.07 10.09
CA GLY A 143 10.06 10.50 11.23
C GLY A 143 10.87 9.27 11.54
N LEU A 144 12.10 9.27 11.05
CA LEU A 144 13.09 8.27 11.37
C LEU A 144 13.05 8.24 12.89
N ASP A 145 12.42 7.19 13.43
CA ASP A 145 12.01 7.06 14.83
C ASP A 145 13.15 7.67 15.65
N THR A 146 12.91 8.81 16.30
CA THR A 146 13.99 9.59 16.95
C THR A 146 14.77 8.72 17.92
N LYS A 147 14.15 7.65 18.39
CA LYS A 147 14.73 6.50 19.08
C LYS A 147 15.92 5.85 18.35
N TRP A 148 15.84 5.52 17.07
CA TRP A 148 16.97 4.95 16.30
C TRP A 148 18.07 6.00 16.07
N ILE A 149 17.70 7.27 15.86
CA ILE A 149 18.66 8.37 15.72
C ILE A 149 19.48 8.53 17.01
N ILE A 150 18.81 8.56 18.18
CA ILE A 150 19.46 8.66 19.49
C ILE A 150 20.33 7.43 19.77
N LEU A 151 19.86 6.23 19.44
CA LEU A 151 20.66 5.00 19.60
C LEU A 151 21.94 5.04 18.76
N ILE A 152 21.86 5.45 17.49
CA ILE A 152 23.05 5.57 16.62
C ILE A 152 23.99 6.67 17.14
N ALA A 153 23.45 7.81 17.57
CA ALA A 153 24.22 8.92 18.12
C ALA A 153 24.97 8.57 19.41
N VAL A 154 24.52 7.59 20.19
CA VAL A 154 25.20 7.12 21.42
C VAL A 154 26.11 5.92 21.17
N LEU A 155 25.66 4.95 20.36
CA LEU A 155 26.40 3.72 20.11
C LEU A 155 27.67 3.95 19.27
N VAL A 156 27.61 4.85 18.28
CA VAL A 156 28.77 5.13 17.41
C VAL A 156 29.92 5.78 18.20
N PRO A 157 29.72 6.83 19.02
CA PRO A 157 30.79 7.37 19.86
C PRO A 157 31.36 6.35 20.85
N VAL A 158 30.50 5.55 21.49
CA VAL A 158 30.95 4.52 22.44
C VAL A 158 31.84 3.48 21.75
N ALA A 159 31.46 3.03 20.55
CA ALA A 159 32.27 2.11 19.76
C ALA A 159 33.61 2.73 19.33
N VAL A 160 33.62 3.99 18.90
CA VAL A 160 34.84 4.72 18.54
C VAL A 160 35.76 4.89 19.75
N ILE A 161 35.23 5.26 20.92
CA ILE A 161 35.99 5.37 22.17
C ILE A 161 36.59 4.02 22.54
N ALA A 162 35.82 2.93 22.48
CA ALA A 162 36.32 1.59 22.76
C ALA A 162 37.44 1.17 21.79
N LEU A 163 37.32 1.49 20.50
CA LEU A 163 38.35 1.23 19.50
C LEU A 163 39.63 2.03 19.77
N VAL A 164 39.51 3.32 20.10
CA VAL A 164 40.66 4.16 20.45
C VAL A 164 41.35 3.63 21.71
N MET A 165 40.57 3.29 22.74
CA MET A 165 41.10 2.74 24.00
C MET A 165 41.81 1.40 23.79
N THR A 166 41.24 0.49 22.99
CA THR A 166 41.89 -0.79 22.67
C THR A 166 43.19 -0.60 21.88
N ILE A 167 43.22 0.30 20.89
CA ILE A 167 44.44 0.66 20.15
C ILE A 167 45.51 1.21 21.11
N VAL A 168 45.15 2.17 21.97
CA VAL A 168 46.07 2.76 22.96
C VAL A 168 46.61 1.69 23.92
N CYS A 169 45.74 0.79 24.40
CA CYS A 169 46.14 -0.32 25.26
C CYS A 169 47.12 -1.26 24.56
N VAL A 170 46.86 -1.64 23.30
CA VAL A 170 47.77 -2.49 22.50
C VAL A 170 49.11 -1.81 22.26
N CYS A 171 49.12 -0.52 21.91
CA CYS A 171 50.34 0.27 21.73
C CYS A 171 51.15 0.36 23.03
N ARG A 172 50.50 0.59 24.17
CA ARG A 172 51.14 0.60 25.49
C ARG A 172 51.69 -0.78 25.88
N HIS A 173 50.98 -1.86 25.55
CA HIS A 173 51.44 -3.22 25.84
C HIS A 173 52.66 -3.61 24.99
N LYS A 174 52.69 -3.18 23.72
CA LYS A 174 53.88 -3.33 22.85
C LYS A 174 55.07 -2.53 23.40
N ASN A 175 54.86 -1.30 23.86
CA ASN A 175 55.91 -0.50 24.51
C ASN A 175 56.42 -1.14 25.82
N LYS A 176 55.52 -1.72 26.64
CA LYS A 176 55.91 -2.43 27.87
C LYS A 176 56.72 -3.69 27.59
N LYS A 177 56.39 -4.43 26.52
CA LYS A 177 57.22 -5.55 26.01
C LYS A 177 58.56 -5.10 25.45
N TYR A 178 58.63 -3.95 24.77
CA TYR A 178 59.90 -3.37 24.30
C TYR A 178 60.83 -3.02 25.47
N LYS A 179 60.29 -2.37 26.52
CA LYS A 179 61.06 -2.02 27.73
C LYS A 179 61.57 -3.24 28.51
N HIS A 180 60.84 -4.35 28.49
CA HIS A 180 61.28 -5.61 29.11
C HIS A 180 62.34 -6.37 28.29
N LYS A 181 62.53 -6.02 27.00
CA LYS A 181 63.55 -6.61 26.14
C LYS A 181 64.90 -5.89 26.22
N GLU A 182 64.92 -4.62 26.63
CA GLU A 182 66.16 -3.86 26.91
C GLU A 182 66.78 -4.18 28.27
N GLY A 183 66.01 -4.71 29.24
CA GLY A 183 66.53 -5.09 30.56
C GLY A 183 67.31 -6.42 30.62
N ASN A 184 67.50 -7.11 29.49
CA ASN A 184 68.05 -8.48 29.46
C ASN A 184 69.04 -8.75 28.29
N LEU A 185 69.68 -7.73 27.73
CA LEU A 185 70.72 -7.93 26.70
C LEU A 185 72.13 -7.79 27.31
N THR A 186 72.80 -8.92 27.48
CA THR A 186 74.24 -9.03 27.74
C THR A 186 75.04 -8.78 26.47
N LEU A 187 76.03 -7.88 26.56
CA LEU A 187 76.99 -7.56 25.49
C LEU A 187 78.00 -8.71 25.31
N GLN A 188 77.99 -9.36 24.14
CA GLN A 188 79.14 -10.14 23.64
C GLN A 188 79.91 -9.29 22.62
N GLN A 189 81.18 -9.04 22.91
CA GLN A 189 82.14 -8.37 22.04
C GLN A 189 82.33 -9.17 20.75
N THR A 190 82.02 -8.55 19.60
CA THR A 190 82.54 -8.98 18.31
C THR A 190 83.59 -7.96 17.86
N ASN A 191 84.84 -8.40 17.81
CA ASN A 191 85.97 -7.63 17.30
C ASN A 191 85.83 -7.47 15.78
N VAL A 192 85.12 -6.43 15.35
CA VAL A 192 85.11 -5.96 13.97
C VAL A 192 85.60 -4.50 13.99
N PRO A 193 86.68 -4.14 13.27
CA PRO A 193 87.20 -2.78 13.27
C PRO A 193 86.17 -1.82 12.65
N TYR A 194 85.76 -0.81 13.40
CA TYR A 194 84.87 0.25 12.92
C TYR A 194 85.69 1.36 12.25
N GLU A 195 85.52 1.51 10.94
CA GLU A 195 86.11 2.60 10.14
C GLU A 195 85.19 3.84 10.23
N SER A 196 85.73 4.98 10.64
CA SER A 196 84.92 6.16 10.97
C SER A 196 84.45 6.93 9.73
N ILE A 197 83.27 7.56 9.82
CA ILE A 197 82.67 8.36 8.74
C ILE A 197 83.55 9.60 8.37
N ARG A 198 84.49 10.00 9.23
CA ARG A 198 85.48 11.05 8.93
C ARG A 198 86.51 10.60 7.87
N ASP A 199 86.83 9.31 7.81
CA ASP A 199 87.80 8.75 6.84
C ASP A 199 87.21 8.60 5.43
N LYS A 200 85.88 8.43 5.32
CA LYS A 200 85.16 8.40 4.04
C LYS A 200 84.99 9.78 3.41
N GLN A 201 84.90 10.84 4.22
CA GLN A 201 84.73 12.21 3.72
C GLN A 201 86.04 12.88 3.26
N GLN A 202 87.20 12.43 3.74
CA GLN A 202 88.50 12.92 3.27
C GLN A 202 88.95 12.32 1.92
N ARG A 203 88.60 11.06 1.63
CA ARG A 203 88.89 10.44 0.32
C ARG A 203 88.07 11.01 -0.85
N GLN A 204 86.89 11.58 -0.59
CA GLN A 204 86.02 12.14 -1.64
C GLN A 204 86.34 13.61 -2.03
N ARG A 205 87.27 14.28 -1.35
CA ARG A 205 87.68 15.67 -1.66
C ARG A 205 89.02 15.79 -2.39
N GLN A 206 89.72 14.68 -2.68
CA GLN A 206 91.03 14.69 -3.38
C GLN A 206 91.01 14.06 -4.78
N THR A 207 89.84 13.88 -5.42
CA THR A 207 89.74 13.32 -6.79
C THR A 207 88.99 14.22 -7.77
N ARG A 208 88.99 15.53 -7.52
CA ARG A 208 88.66 16.58 -8.51
C ARG A 208 89.78 17.63 -8.54
N MET A 209 90.91 17.23 -9.14
CA MET A 209 91.82 17.98 -10.03
C MET A 209 93.05 17.12 -10.27
#